data_AF-A0A920PT91-F1
#
_entry.id   AF-A0A920PT91-F1
#
_cell.length_a   1.000
_cell.length_b   1.000
_cell.length_c   1.000
_cell.angle_alpha   90.00
_cell.angle_beta   90.00
_cell.angle_gamma   90.00
#
_symmetry.space_group_name_H-M   'P 1'
#
loop_
_entity.id
_entity.type
_entity.pdbx_description
1 polymer ?
#
loop_
_entity_poly.entity_id
_entity_poly.type
_entity_poly.pdbx_seq_one_letter_code
_entity_poly.pdbx_strand_id
1 'polypeptide(L)'
;MLYRSYKYSQWDGSQRIFELDADQLMDLLSDDILKDGDVRQALRDLMRKGLQDRDGQQMPGLRDLMEQLKNQRRQQLQQHNMDSVVDDLKERMDEIIQLERDGIKRRLEEASAQVEADGSEDKSQKESLLELLKNRADNNLEKLDALPDGLAGQLKELMEYDFMDPEAQEKFQELLDALKSQMSQNMGQQMMDQIKGMSEEDQAATRDMMRELNQMIRDKMSGQEPDFDGFMDKFGQMFGDNPPQSFEELMDQLQQQLAQSQSMLDSMSPEARREMEDALAQSLDPETQREMAEFASLMEQMMPMDDLRRQYPFLGDDPITMEQAMEMMRGLQELDQLEQSLQEAMRTGNMDDIDPDKLSDLLGDDARRIYDELERLKKMLEESGYITNNEKMDLTARGIRRIGPKALKEVFTHLRKDRMGNHEMDARGANGDLLGETKPYEFGDPFQIDLQATVKNAVLRGGPQVPFRTERRGL
;
A
#
# COMPACT_ATOMS: atom_id res chain seq x y z
N MET A 1 48.05 8.91 -20.91
CA MET A 1 46.66 9.42 -20.98
C MET A 1 45.94 8.65 -22.06
N LEU A 2 45.10 7.68 -21.68
CA LEU A 2 44.19 7.03 -22.62
C LEU A 2 42.87 7.79 -22.55
N TYR A 3 42.49 8.45 -23.64
CA TYR A 3 41.21 9.15 -23.74
C TYR A 3 40.08 8.11 -23.81
N ARG A 4 39.21 8.07 -22.80
CA ARG A 4 37.93 7.33 -22.87
C ARG A 4 37.02 8.07 -23.85
N SER A 5 36.60 7.38 -24.91
CA SER A 5 35.60 7.89 -25.85
C SER A 5 34.21 7.60 -25.31
N TYR A 6 33.46 8.64 -24.96
CA TYR A 6 32.04 8.51 -24.62
C TYR A 6 31.24 8.46 -25.92
N LYS A 7 30.53 7.34 -26.15
CA LYS A 7 29.53 7.23 -27.20
C LYS A 7 28.16 7.41 -26.55
N TYR A 8 27.48 8.49 -26.93
CA TYR A 8 26.08 8.70 -26.57
C TYR A 8 25.23 8.11 -27.70
N SER A 9 24.37 7.15 -27.38
CA SER A 9 23.33 6.62 -28.27
C SER A 9 21.96 6.99 -27.74
N GLN A 10 20.98 7.10 -28.64
CA GLN A 10 19.58 7.30 -28.26
C GLN A 10 19.09 6.05 -27.53
N TRP A 11 18.44 6.23 -26.37
CA TRP A 11 18.00 5.13 -25.52
C TRP A 11 16.96 4.27 -26.24
N ASP A 12 17.25 2.99 -26.44
CA ASP A 12 16.41 2.06 -27.22
C ASP A 12 16.03 0.79 -26.46
N GLY A 13 16.32 0.75 -25.15
CA GLY A 13 16.01 -0.39 -24.28
C GLY A 13 16.95 -1.59 -24.42
N SER A 14 17.84 -1.62 -25.42
CA SER A 14 18.83 -2.70 -25.60
C SER A 14 20.19 -2.42 -24.94
N GLN A 15 20.39 -1.20 -24.44
CA GLN A 15 21.64 -0.79 -23.82
C GLN A 15 21.79 -1.38 -22.41
N ARG A 16 22.92 -2.04 -22.17
CA ARG A 16 23.31 -2.56 -20.84
C ARG A 16 23.82 -1.40 -20.00
N ILE A 17 23.11 -1.10 -18.93
CA ILE A 17 23.32 0.10 -18.09
C ILE A 17 24.56 -0.08 -17.19
N PHE A 18 24.92 -1.33 -16.84
CA PHE A 18 26.06 -1.69 -16.01
C PHE A 18 26.79 -2.92 -16.60
N GLU A 19 28.01 -2.76 -17.09
CA GLU A 19 28.87 -3.89 -17.48
C GLU A 19 29.88 -4.19 -16.36
N LEU A 20 29.40 -4.80 -15.27
CA LEU A 20 30.27 -5.35 -14.25
C LEU A 20 30.63 -6.81 -14.56
N ASP A 21 31.90 -7.15 -14.34
CA ASP A 21 32.36 -8.54 -14.30
C ASP A 21 32.40 -9.05 -12.84
N ALA A 22 32.49 -10.38 -12.69
CA ALA A 22 32.49 -11.02 -11.38
C ALA A 22 33.66 -10.56 -10.49
N ASP A 23 34.79 -10.22 -11.10
CA ASP A 23 36.02 -9.82 -10.43
C ASP A 23 35.90 -8.40 -9.84
N GLN A 24 35.22 -7.50 -10.55
CA GLN A 24 34.90 -6.15 -10.13
C GLN A 24 33.83 -6.16 -9.04
N LEU A 25 32.81 -7.00 -9.18
CA LEU A 25 31.77 -7.15 -8.18
C LEU A 25 32.34 -7.65 -6.84
N MET A 26 33.24 -8.63 -6.89
CA MET A 26 33.98 -9.08 -5.70
C MET A 26 34.86 -7.98 -5.10
N ASP A 27 35.48 -7.13 -5.91
CA ASP A 27 36.28 -6.01 -5.42
C ASP A 27 35.43 -4.92 -4.75
N LEU A 28 34.21 -4.69 -5.23
CA LEU A 28 33.25 -3.78 -4.60
C LEU A 28 32.74 -4.32 -3.27
N LEU A 29 32.32 -5.59 -3.24
CA LEU A 29 31.82 -6.25 -2.02
C LEU A 29 32.91 -6.48 -0.98
N SER A 30 34.19 -6.51 -1.38
CA SER A 30 35.28 -6.84 -0.47
C SER A 30 35.38 -5.93 0.75
N ASP A 31 35.04 -4.65 0.65
CA ASP A 31 35.12 -3.73 1.80
C ASP A 31 34.06 -4.12 2.87
N ASP A 32 32.84 -4.41 2.44
CA ASP A 32 31.75 -4.83 3.33
C ASP A 32 32.00 -6.25 3.89
N ILE A 33 32.50 -7.16 3.06
CA ILE A 33 32.87 -8.53 3.48
C ILE A 33 33.99 -8.50 4.53
N LEU A 34 34.99 -7.62 4.39
CA LEU A 34 36.10 -7.52 5.34
C LEU A 34 35.68 -6.88 6.66
N LYS A 35 34.69 -5.97 6.62
CA LYS A 35 34.16 -5.30 7.79
C LYS A 35 33.26 -6.21 8.62
N ASP A 36 32.30 -6.86 7.98
CA ASP A 36 31.24 -7.60 8.68
C ASP A 36 31.47 -9.13 8.69
N GLY A 37 32.42 -9.64 7.88
CA GLY A 37 32.81 -11.04 7.85
C GLY A 37 31.82 -11.99 7.16
N ASP A 38 30.74 -11.46 6.59
CA ASP A 38 29.63 -12.23 6.01
C ASP A 38 29.27 -11.72 4.60
N VAL A 39 29.38 -12.59 3.60
CA VAL A 39 29.03 -12.30 2.21
C VAL A 39 27.54 -12.08 2.04
N ARG A 40 26.71 -12.82 2.76
CA ARG A 40 25.26 -12.69 2.69
C ARG A 40 24.83 -11.31 3.16
N GLN A 41 25.47 -10.81 4.22
CA GLN A 41 25.25 -9.45 4.71
C GLN A 41 25.67 -8.41 3.67
N ALA A 42 26.84 -8.56 3.05
CA ALA A 42 27.33 -7.65 2.02
C ALA A 42 26.44 -7.64 0.77
N LEU A 43 25.97 -8.81 0.31
CA LEU A 43 25.02 -8.94 -0.79
C LEU A 43 23.65 -8.34 -0.47
N ARG A 44 23.14 -8.57 0.75
CA ARG A 44 21.89 -7.94 1.20
C ARG A 44 22.01 -6.42 1.23
N ASP A 45 23.13 -5.90 1.70
CA ASP A 45 23.39 -4.45 1.73
C ASP A 45 23.47 -3.86 0.33
N LEU A 46 24.13 -4.57 -0.59
CA LEU A 46 24.17 -4.23 -2.01
C LEU A 46 22.76 -4.21 -2.61
N MET A 47 21.97 -5.28 -2.46
CA MET A 47 20.62 -5.35 -3.00
C MET A 47 19.72 -4.25 -2.43
N ARG A 48 19.86 -3.97 -1.12
CA ARG A 48 19.07 -2.96 -0.44
C ARG A 48 19.42 -1.54 -0.90
N LYS A 49 20.71 -1.20 -0.99
CA LYS A 49 21.17 0.17 -1.27
C LYS A 49 21.39 0.45 -2.76
N GLY A 50 21.47 -0.59 -3.58
CA GLY A 50 21.96 -0.50 -4.94
C GLY A 50 23.48 -0.44 -5.02
N LEU A 51 24.00 -0.34 -6.24
CA LEU A 51 25.43 -0.27 -6.54
C LEU A 51 25.80 1.13 -7.02
N GLN A 52 26.97 1.61 -6.62
CA GLN A 52 27.57 2.79 -7.23
C GLN A 52 28.86 2.38 -7.93
N ASP A 53 28.94 2.62 -9.24
CA ASP A 53 30.17 2.38 -10.00
C ASP A 53 31.17 3.54 -9.78
N ARG A 54 32.44 3.27 -10.11
CA ARG A 54 33.57 4.20 -10.02
C ARG A 54 33.40 5.43 -10.92
N ASP A 55 32.58 5.33 -11.96
CA ASP A 55 32.22 6.43 -12.84
C ASP A 55 31.04 7.28 -12.31
N GLY A 56 30.56 6.98 -11.08
CA GLY A 56 29.53 7.75 -10.38
C GLY A 56 28.09 7.40 -10.78
N GLN A 57 27.91 6.45 -11.70
CA GLN A 57 26.59 5.91 -12.03
C GLN A 57 26.07 5.10 -10.84
N GLN A 58 24.81 5.32 -10.49
CA GLN A 58 24.16 4.64 -9.39
C GLN A 58 23.08 3.71 -9.96
N MET A 59 23.23 2.43 -9.68
CA MET A 59 22.21 1.43 -9.88
C MET A 59 21.25 1.48 -8.68
N PRO A 60 19.94 1.68 -8.91
CA PRO A 60 18.94 1.63 -7.84
C PRO A 60 18.91 0.26 -7.15
N GLY A 61 18.57 0.24 -5.86
CA GLY A 61 18.36 -0.98 -5.09
C GLY A 61 16.88 -1.24 -4.79
N LEU A 62 16.63 -2.29 -4.01
CA LEU A 62 15.29 -2.61 -3.48
C LEU A 62 14.71 -1.48 -2.64
N ARG A 63 15.55 -0.65 -1.99
CA ARG A 63 15.08 0.52 -1.25
C ARG A 63 14.48 1.58 -2.18
N ASP A 64 15.09 1.81 -3.34
CA ASP A 64 14.59 2.77 -4.32
C ASP A 64 13.26 2.27 -4.92
N LEU A 65 13.16 0.97 -5.23
CA LEU A 65 11.90 0.35 -5.65
C LEU A 65 10.81 0.48 -4.58
N MET A 66 11.15 0.26 -3.30
CA MET A 66 10.23 0.45 -2.18
C MET A 66 9.78 1.93 -2.06
N GLU A 67 10.69 2.88 -2.30
CA GLU A 67 10.36 4.30 -2.29
C GLU A 67 9.44 4.68 -3.46
N GLN A 68 9.70 4.17 -4.66
CA GLN A 68 8.83 4.33 -5.83
C GLN A 68 7.43 3.76 -5.55
N LEU A 69 7.35 2.54 -5.02
CA LEU A 69 6.09 1.90 -4.63
C LEU A 69 5.31 2.76 -3.63
N LYS A 70 5.97 3.25 -2.59
CA LYS A 70 5.34 4.14 -1.59
C LYS A 70 4.86 5.45 -2.19
N ASN A 71 5.60 6.00 -3.16
CA ASN A 71 5.20 7.22 -3.86
C ASN A 71 3.98 6.98 -4.74
N GLN A 72 3.93 5.86 -5.46
CA GLN A 72 2.79 5.48 -6.29
C GLN A 72 1.52 5.25 -5.46
N ARG A 73 1.62 4.51 -4.35
CA ARG A 73 0.51 4.35 -3.40
C ARG A 73 0.00 5.70 -2.92
N ARG A 74 0.91 6.57 -2.47
CA ARG A 74 0.55 7.91 -1.96
C ARG A 74 -0.15 8.75 -3.04
N GLN A 75 0.32 8.67 -4.28
CA GLN A 75 -0.27 9.41 -5.39
C GLN A 75 -1.71 8.97 -5.64
N GLN A 76 -1.99 7.66 -5.66
CA GLN A 76 -3.36 7.15 -5.81
C GLN A 76 -4.27 7.64 -4.67
N LEU A 77 -3.80 7.56 -3.43
CA LEU A 77 -4.57 8.01 -2.26
C LEU A 77 -4.79 9.54 -2.22
N GLN A 78 -3.89 10.32 -2.80
CA GLN A 78 -3.98 11.79 -2.81
C GLN A 78 -4.82 12.37 -3.94
N GLN A 79 -5.05 11.60 -5.01
CA GLN A 79 -5.83 12.08 -6.15
C GLN A 79 -7.33 11.86 -5.94
N HIS A 80 -7.69 10.69 -5.44
CA HIS A 80 -9.08 10.23 -5.43
C HIS A 80 -9.77 10.37 -4.08
N ASN A 81 -11.09 10.52 -4.12
CA ASN A 81 -11.96 10.55 -2.96
C ASN A 81 -12.91 9.34 -2.94
N MET A 82 -12.81 8.48 -1.93
CA MET A 82 -13.68 7.30 -1.79
C MET A 82 -15.14 7.64 -1.46
N ASP A 83 -15.41 8.79 -0.84
CA ASP A 83 -16.78 9.22 -0.50
C ASP A 83 -17.63 9.51 -1.74
N SER A 84 -16.98 9.96 -2.82
CA SER A 84 -17.63 10.34 -4.07
C SER A 84 -18.41 9.19 -4.75
N VAL A 85 -18.12 7.94 -4.41
CA VAL A 85 -18.82 6.76 -4.93
C VAL A 85 -20.30 6.79 -4.54
N VAL A 86 -20.58 7.16 -3.30
CA VAL A 86 -21.96 7.26 -2.79
C VAL A 86 -22.60 8.57 -3.27
N ASP A 87 -21.81 9.65 -3.33
CA ASP A 87 -22.32 10.96 -3.74
C ASP A 87 -22.73 10.99 -5.23
N ASP A 88 -21.97 10.37 -6.15
CA ASP A 88 -22.36 10.27 -7.57
C ASP A 88 -23.68 9.51 -7.75
N LEU A 89 -23.88 8.42 -7.00
CA LEU A 89 -25.12 7.67 -7.03
C LEU A 89 -26.30 8.49 -6.48
N LYS A 90 -26.09 9.25 -5.40
CA LYS A 90 -27.10 10.16 -4.85
C LYS A 90 -27.46 11.25 -5.83
N GLU A 91 -26.46 11.90 -6.43
CA GLU A 91 -26.68 13.01 -7.36
C GLU A 91 -27.51 12.55 -8.56
N ARG A 92 -27.20 11.39 -9.13
CA ARG A 92 -27.98 10.79 -10.21
C ARG A 92 -29.40 10.43 -9.77
N MET A 93 -29.57 9.90 -8.56
CA MET A 93 -30.89 9.57 -8.02
C MET A 93 -31.74 10.83 -7.81
N ASP A 94 -31.14 11.86 -7.24
CA ASP A 94 -31.79 13.16 -7.04
C ASP A 94 -32.16 13.80 -8.38
N GLU A 95 -31.31 13.70 -9.40
CA GLU A 95 -31.61 14.16 -10.77
C GLU A 95 -32.84 13.45 -11.34
N ILE A 96 -32.92 12.12 -11.20
CA ILE A 96 -34.08 11.32 -11.64
C ILE A 96 -35.36 11.76 -10.92
N ILE A 97 -35.29 11.93 -9.59
CA ILE A 97 -36.43 12.36 -8.77
C ILE A 97 -36.88 13.77 -9.17
N GLN A 98 -35.95 14.69 -9.42
CA GLN A 98 -36.26 16.05 -9.87
C GLN A 98 -36.90 16.05 -11.26
N LEU A 99 -36.35 15.28 -12.20
CA LEU A 99 -36.92 15.13 -13.54
C LEU A 99 -38.35 14.61 -13.50
N GLU A 100 -38.63 13.61 -12.67
CA GLU A 100 -39.98 13.09 -12.49
C GLU A 100 -40.92 14.16 -11.89
N ARG A 101 -40.49 14.87 -10.83
CA ARG A 101 -41.30 15.94 -10.22
C ARG A 101 -41.64 17.04 -11.22
N ASP A 102 -40.68 17.45 -12.04
CA ASP A 102 -40.88 18.49 -13.04
C ASP A 102 -41.67 17.98 -14.25
N GLY A 103 -41.48 16.72 -14.63
CA GLY A 103 -42.27 16.05 -15.66
C GLY A 103 -43.74 15.90 -15.28
N ILE A 104 -44.04 15.58 -14.02
CA ILE A 104 -45.41 15.55 -13.47
C ILE A 104 -46.05 16.94 -13.59
N LYS A 105 -45.36 18.00 -13.12
CA LYS A 105 -45.85 19.39 -13.20
C LYS A 105 -46.13 19.80 -14.64
N ARG A 106 -45.18 19.55 -15.56
CA ARG A 106 -45.30 19.89 -16.98
C ARG A 106 -46.52 19.25 -17.61
N ARG A 107 -46.74 17.95 -17.33
CA ARG A 107 -47.91 17.22 -17.86
C ARG A 107 -49.23 17.72 -17.29
N LEU A 108 -49.27 18.04 -16.00
CA LEU A 108 -50.45 18.63 -15.37
C LEU A 108 -50.79 20.00 -15.99
N GLU A 109 -49.79 20.84 -16.23
CA GLU A 109 -49.95 22.15 -16.87
C GLU A 109 -50.43 22.02 -18.32
N GLU A 110 -49.80 21.14 -19.12
CA GLU A 110 -50.20 20.89 -20.51
C GLU A 110 -51.64 20.35 -20.61
N ALA A 111 -52.00 19.38 -19.77
CA ALA A 111 -53.35 18.83 -19.72
C ALA A 111 -54.38 19.87 -19.28
N SER A 112 -54.04 20.72 -18.29
CA SER A 112 -54.92 21.80 -17.84
C SER A 112 -55.13 22.86 -18.94
N ALA A 113 -54.05 23.28 -19.62
CA ALA A 113 -54.12 24.23 -20.72
C ALA A 113 -54.95 23.71 -21.91
N GLN A 114 -54.88 22.41 -22.22
CA GLN A 114 -55.71 21.78 -23.25
C GLN A 114 -57.20 21.78 -22.90
N VAL A 115 -57.55 21.60 -21.62
CA VAL A 115 -58.95 21.65 -21.15
C VAL A 115 -59.48 23.08 -21.14
N GLU A 116 -58.65 24.07 -20.79
CA GLU A 116 -59.03 25.49 -20.79
C GLU A 116 -59.20 26.08 -22.19
N ALA A 117 -58.38 25.65 -23.14
CA ALA A 117 -58.43 26.11 -24.53
C ALA A 117 -59.57 25.51 -25.36
N ASP A 118 -60.25 24.47 -24.85
CA ASP A 118 -61.32 23.77 -25.56
C ASP A 118 -62.72 24.17 -25.06
N GLY A 119 -63.54 24.70 -25.97
CA GLY A 119 -64.92 25.16 -25.72
C GLY A 119 -66.01 24.22 -26.26
N SER A 120 -65.66 23.00 -26.65
CA SER A 120 -66.55 22.02 -27.27
C SER A 120 -67.35 21.15 -26.26
N GLU A 121 -68.37 20.42 -26.73
CA GLU A 121 -69.18 19.49 -25.91
C GLU A 121 -68.36 18.35 -25.26
N ASP A 122 -67.16 18.06 -25.78
CA ASP A 122 -66.21 17.07 -25.23
C ASP A 122 -65.45 17.56 -23.98
N LYS A 123 -65.64 18.82 -23.57
CA LYS A 123 -64.97 19.40 -22.39
C LYS A 123 -65.19 18.58 -21.12
N SER A 124 -66.41 18.06 -20.92
CA SER A 124 -66.76 17.25 -19.75
C SER A 124 -65.97 15.93 -19.66
N GLN A 125 -65.68 15.30 -20.80
CA GLN A 125 -64.86 14.07 -20.85
C GLN A 125 -63.39 14.39 -20.57
N LYS A 126 -62.89 15.51 -21.09
CA LYS A 126 -61.52 15.96 -20.85
C LYS A 126 -61.28 16.41 -19.41
N GLU A 127 -62.29 17.01 -18.76
CA GLU A 127 -62.26 17.35 -17.33
C GLU A 127 -62.15 16.08 -16.45
N SER A 128 -62.90 15.02 -16.79
CA SER A 128 -62.81 13.73 -16.08
C SER A 128 -61.43 13.06 -16.22
N LEU A 129 -60.83 13.12 -17.41
CA LEU A 129 -59.46 12.63 -17.65
C LEU A 129 -58.42 13.46 -16.91
N LEU A 130 -58.58 14.78 -16.85
CA LEU A 130 -57.71 15.68 -16.09
C LEU A 130 -57.78 15.38 -14.59
N GLU A 131 -58.96 15.07 -14.07
CA GLU A 131 -59.15 14.69 -12.66
C GLU A 131 -58.45 13.37 -12.33
N LEU A 132 -58.54 12.36 -13.22
CA LEU A 132 -57.78 11.12 -13.08
C LEU A 132 -56.27 11.34 -13.11
N LEU A 133 -55.79 12.21 -14.01
CA LEU A 133 -54.37 12.54 -14.12
C LEU A 133 -53.86 13.31 -12.89
N LYS A 134 -54.67 14.23 -12.35
CA LYS A 134 -54.39 14.91 -11.07
C LYS A 134 -54.28 13.92 -9.92
N ASN A 135 -55.27 13.04 -9.76
CA ASN A 135 -55.23 12.02 -8.71
C ASN A 135 -54.00 11.12 -8.83
N ARG A 136 -53.61 10.73 -10.06
CA ARG A 136 -52.38 9.97 -10.29
C ARG A 136 -51.12 10.78 -9.92
N ALA A 137 -51.05 12.03 -10.36
CA ALA A 137 -49.93 12.92 -10.08
C ALA A 137 -49.77 13.18 -8.57
N ASP A 138 -50.86 13.42 -7.85
CA ASP A 138 -50.85 13.62 -6.40
C ASP A 138 -50.35 12.36 -5.68
N ASN A 139 -50.85 11.17 -6.05
CA ASN A 139 -50.35 9.90 -5.49
C ASN A 139 -48.86 9.69 -5.78
N ASN A 140 -48.40 10.03 -6.98
CA ASN A 140 -47.00 9.91 -7.37
C ASN A 140 -46.12 10.88 -6.57
N LEU A 141 -46.55 12.14 -6.40
CA LEU A 141 -45.85 13.13 -5.59
C LEU A 141 -45.80 12.72 -4.11
N GLU A 142 -46.89 12.21 -3.55
CA GLU A 142 -46.91 11.68 -2.19
C GLU A 142 -45.91 10.52 -2.02
N LYS A 143 -45.81 9.62 -2.99
CA LYS A 143 -44.80 8.55 -2.98
C LYS A 143 -43.37 9.10 -3.04
N LEU A 144 -43.11 10.09 -3.90
CA LEU A 144 -41.80 10.73 -4.01
C LEU A 144 -41.43 11.53 -2.75
N ASP A 145 -42.40 12.08 -2.02
CA ASP A 145 -42.21 12.77 -0.75
C ASP A 145 -42.03 11.80 0.43
N ALA A 146 -42.58 10.58 0.32
CA ALA A 146 -42.49 9.52 1.31
C ALA A 146 -41.30 8.56 1.09
N LEU A 147 -40.41 8.87 0.14
CA LEU A 147 -39.23 8.05 -0.10
C LEU A 147 -38.36 7.98 1.17
N PRO A 148 -37.89 6.79 1.55
CA PRO A 148 -37.03 6.62 2.72
C PRO A 148 -35.69 7.36 2.53
N ASP A 149 -35.09 7.77 3.63
CA ASP A 149 -33.72 8.30 3.64
C ASP A 149 -32.74 7.19 3.24
N GLY A 150 -31.87 7.46 2.26
CA GLY A 150 -30.80 6.56 1.80
C GLY A 150 -31.05 5.91 0.44
N LEU A 151 -29.95 5.74 -0.31
CA LEU A 151 -29.96 5.27 -1.69
C LEU A 151 -30.72 3.96 -1.96
N ALA A 152 -30.55 2.94 -1.12
CA ALA A 152 -31.17 1.65 -1.37
C ALA A 152 -32.68 1.64 -1.19
N GLY A 153 -33.18 2.37 -0.19
CA GLY A 153 -34.61 2.51 0.03
C GLY A 153 -35.27 3.25 -1.12
N GLN A 154 -34.65 4.34 -1.58
CA GLN A 154 -35.09 5.09 -2.75
C GLN A 154 -35.09 4.21 -4.01
N LEU A 155 -34.01 3.47 -4.26
CA LEU A 155 -33.90 2.57 -5.40
C LEU A 155 -35.00 1.50 -5.39
N LYS A 156 -35.28 0.89 -4.22
CA LYS A 156 -36.31 -0.15 -4.07
C LYS A 156 -37.71 0.36 -4.37
N GLU A 157 -38.08 1.51 -3.81
CA GLU A 157 -39.38 2.13 -4.07
C GLU A 157 -39.50 2.56 -5.54
N LEU A 158 -38.44 3.08 -6.14
CA LEU A 158 -38.41 3.50 -7.54
C LEU A 158 -38.44 2.34 -8.54
N MET A 159 -38.01 1.13 -8.15
CA MET A 159 -38.17 -0.07 -9.00
C MET A 159 -39.64 -0.46 -9.21
N GLU A 160 -40.49 -0.25 -8.20
CA GLU A 160 -41.94 -0.51 -8.28
C GLU A 160 -42.75 0.74 -8.68
N TYR A 161 -42.06 1.86 -8.92
CA TYR A 161 -42.66 3.15 -9.21
C TYR A 161 -43.05 3.27 -10.69
N ASP A 162 -44.28 3.75 -10.93
CA ASP A 162 -44.82 3.99 -12.27
C ASP A 162 -44.55 5.45 -12.69
N PHE A 163 -43.37 5.66 -13.28
CA PHE A 163 -42.91 6.95 -13.77
C PHE A 163 -43.93 7.59 -14.70
N MET A 164 -44.24 8.86 -14.44
CA MET A 164 -44.92 9.66 -15.43
C MET A 164 -43.88 10.04 -16.48
N ASP A 165 -42.80 10.72 -16.13
CA ASP A 165 -41.81 11.28 -17.03
C ASP A 165 -40.98 10.23 -17.80
N PRO A 166 -41.04 10.22 -19.16
CA PRO A 166 -40.30 9.24 -19.94
C PRO A 166 -38.77 9.46 -19.87
N GLU A 167 -38.32 10.69 -19.67
CA GLU A 167 -36.89 11.01 -19.53
C GLU A 167 -36.37 10.54 -18.17
N ALA A 168 -37.14 10.76 -17.09
CA ALA A 168 -36.82 10.22 -15.76
C ALA A 168 -36.78 8.68 -15.77
N GLN A 169 -37.73 8.04 -16.46
CA GLN A 169 -37.76 6.58 -16.60
C GLN A 169 -36.53 6.05 -17.36
N GLU A 170 -36.14 6.71 -18.46
CA GLU A 170 -34.95 6.34 -19.24
C GLU A 170 -33.68 6.48 -18.39
N LYS A 171 -33.52 7.58 -17.66
CA LYS A 171 -32.39 7.82 -16.75
C LYS A 171 -32.31 6.79 -15.62
N PHE A 172 -33.45 6.43 -15.04
CA PHE A 172 -33.51 5.37 -14.03
C PHE A 172 -33.12 4.01 -14.60
N GLN A 173 -33.57 3.69 -15.82
CA GLN A 173 -33.20 2.46 -16.51
C GLN A 173 -31.70 2.44 -16.85
N GLU A 174 -31.11 3.56 -17.29
CA GLU A 174 -29.66 3.70 -17.51
C GLU A 174 -28.87 3.44 -16.22
N LEU A 175 -29.32 4.01 -15.09
CA LEU A 175 -28.70 3.77 -13.78
C LEU A 175 -28.75 2.29 -13.40
N LEU A 176 -29.93 1.66 -13.53
CA LEU A 176 -30.11 0.23 -13.26
C LEU A 176 -29.25 -0.64 -14.17
N ASP A 177 -29.19 -0.32 -15.46
CA ASP A 177 -28.41 -1.08 -16.43
C ASP A 177 -26.91 -0.92 -16.20
N ALA A 178 -26.43 0.26 -15.79
CA ALA A 178 -25.05 0.48 -15.37
C ALA A 178 -24.70 -0.37 -14.14
N LEU A 179 -25.54 -0.33 -13.09
CA LEU A 179 -25.36 -1.15 -11.89
C LEU A 179 -25.36 -2.66 -12.21
N LYS A 180 -26.29 -3.12 -13.07
CA LYS A 180 -26.37 -4.52 -13.52
C LYS A 180 -25.17 -4.93 -14.38
N SER A 181 -24.77 -4.09 -15.33
CA SER A 181 -23.62 -4.34 -16.21
C SER A 181 -22.34 -4.49 -15.38
N GLN A 182 -22.16 -3.63 -14.38
CA GLN A 182 -21.01 -3.66 -13.49
C GLN A 182 -20.97 -4.94 -12.62
N MET A 183 -22.13 -5.43 -12.17
CA MET A 183 -22.24 -6.73 -11.51
C MET A 183 -21.96 -7.89 -12.49
N SER A 184 -22.42 -7.79 -13.73
CA SER A 184 -22.25 -8.83 -14.77
C SER A 184 -20.85 -8.92 -15.39
N GLN A 185 -20.03 -7.87 -15.33
CA GLN A 185 -18.65 -7.94 -15.83
C GLN A 185 -17.73 -8.69 -14.87
N ASN A 186 -18.03 -8.64 -13.56
CA ASN A 186 -17.27 -9.33 -12.53
C ASN A 186 -17.75 -10.78 -12.30
N MET A 187 -19.05 -11.05 -12.49
CA MET A 187 -19.64 -12.39 -12.49
C MET A 187 -19.96 -12.81 -13.93
N GLY A 188 -19.16 -13.71 -14.52
CA GLY A 188 -19.21 -14.08 -15.94
C GLY A 188 -20.61 -14.37 -16.52
N GLN A 189 -20.71 -14.25 -17.85
CA GLN A 189 -21.94 -14.31 -18.67
C GLN A 189 -22.93 -15.45 -18.33
N GLN A 190 -22.48 -16.57 -17.76
CA GLN A 190 -23.31 -17.69 -17.32
C GLN A 190 -24.18 -17.37 -16.09
N MET A 191 -23.75 -16.46 -15.22
CA MET A 191 -24.51 -16.07 -14.03
C MET A 191 -25.63 -15.06 -14.37
N MET A 192 -25.56 -14.39 -15.54
CA MET A 192 -26.61 -13.47 -15.99
C MET A 192 -27.93 -14.19 -16.32
N ASP A 193 -27.87 -15.50 -16.63
CA ASP A 193 -29.06 -16.35 -16.78
C ASP A 193 -29.62 -16.81 -15.41
N GLN A 194 -28.81 -16.80 -14.35
CA GLN A 194 -29.23 -17.07 -12.95
C GLN A 194 -29.73 -15.80 -12.22
N ILE A 195 -29.11 -14.64 -12.46
CA ILE A 195 -29.41 -13.36 -11.76
C ILE A 195 -30.70 -12.68 -12.26
N LYS A 196 -31.28 -13.11 -13.40
CA LYS A 196 -32.51 -12.51 -13.96
C LYS A 196 -33.76 -12.59 -13.07
N GLY A 197 -33.65 -13.24 -11.93
CA GLY A 197 -34.40 -12.90 -10.74
C GLY A 197 -33.82 -13.72 -9.61
N MET A 198 -33.15 -13.08 -8.65
CA MET A 198 -32.97 -13.74 -7.36
C MET A 198 -34.37 -14.09 -6.86
N SER A 199 -34.75 -15.35 -7.04
CA SER A 199 -36.01 -15.87 -6.58
C SER A 199 -35.96 -15.98 -5.05
N GLU A 200 -37.11 -16.07 -4.40
CA GLU A 200 -37.15 -16.42 -2.97
C GLU A 200 -36.38 -17.73 -2.68
N GLU A 201 -36.22 -18.58 -3.70
CA GLU A 201 -35.46 -19.84 -3.67
C GLU A 201 -33.93 -19.61 -3.61
N ASP A 202 -33.40 -18.60 -4.32
CA ASP A 202 -31.96 -18.27 -4.31
C ASP A 202 -31.53 -17.59 -3.01
N GLN A 203 -32.41 -16.78 -2.43
CA GLN A 203 -32.21 -16.21 -1.09
C GLN A 203 -32.19 -17.31 -0.03
N ALA A 204 -33.10 -18.30 -0.15
CA ALA A 204 -33.10 -19.45 0.74
C ALA A 204 -31.82 -20.30 0.59
N ALA A 205 -31.34 -20.52 -0.64
CA ALA A 205 -30.11 -21.25 -0.89
C ALA A 205 -28.87 -20.54 -0.30
N THR A 206 -28.80 -19.20 -0.42
CA THR A 206 -27.72 -18.40 0.17
C THR A 206 -27.72 -18.50 1.70
N ARG A 207 -28.90 -18.43 2.32
CA ARG A 207 -29.06 -18.57 3.76
C ARG A 207 -28.65 -19.95 4.26
N ASP A 208 -29.07 -21.01 3.56
CA ASP A 208 -28.71 -22.37 3.91
C ASP A 208 -27.19 -22.61 3.76
N MET A 209 -26.57 -22.01 2.75
CA MET A 209 -25.11 -22.03 2.58
C MET A 209 -24.40 -21.34 3.76
N MET A 210 -24.83 -20.13 4.14
CA MET A 210 -24.23 -19.39 5.27
C MET A 210 -24.38 -20.15 6.58
N ARG A 211 -25.51 -20.82 6.79
CA ARG A 211 -25.74 -21.66 7.97
C ARG A 211 -24.77 -22.85 8.01
N GLU A 212 -24.61 -23.56 6.89
CA GLU A 212 -23.68 -24.69 6.81
C GLU A 212 -22.22 -24.24 6.97
N LEU A 213 -21.87 -23.08 6.41
CA LEU A 213 -20.56 -22.46 6.59
C LEU A 213 -20.29 -22.09 8.05
N ASN A 214 -21.25 -21.46 8.73
CA ASN A 214 -21.17 -21.17 10.16
C ASN A 214 -20.97 -22.44 10.98
N GLN A 215 -21.65 -23.54 10.62
CA GLN A 215 -21.47 -24.83 11.25
C GLN A 215 -20.06 -25.38 11.04
N MET A 216 -19.53 -25.36 9.80
CA MET A 216 -18.15 -25.80 9.52
C MET A 216 -17.10 -24.99 10.29
N ILE A 217 -17.29 -23.67 10.41
CA ILE A 217 -16.40 -22.80 11.18
C ILE A 217 -16.44 -23.18 12.67
N ARG A 218 -17.63 -23.40 13.23
CA ARG A 218 -17.79 -23.88 14.62
C ARG A 218 -17.14 -25.24 14.83
N ASP A 219 -17.30 -26.17 13.91
CA ASP A 219 -16.70 -27.49 13.97
C ASP A 219 -15.17 -27.36 14.01
N LYS A 220 -14.59 -26.57 13.11
CA LYS A 220 -13.14 -26.26 13.10
C LYS A 220 -12.68 -25.64 14.42
N MET A 221 -13.41 -24.66 14.96
CA MET A 221 -13.09 -24.00 16.23
C MET A 221 -13.17 -24.97 17.43
N SER A 222 -14.05 -25.96 17.37
CA SER A 222 -14.18 -27.01 18.37
C SER A 222 -13.14 -28.14 18.22
N GLY A 223 -12.27 -28.07 17.20
CA GLY A 223 -11.29 -29.11 16.88
C GLY A 223 -11.88 -30.32 16.17
N GLN A 224 -13.10 -30.22 15.65
CA GLN A 224 -13.75 -31.21 14.79
C GLN A 224 -13.40 -30.94 13.32
N GLU A 225 -13.45 -31.98 12.50
CA GLU A 225 -13.20 -31.88 11.06
C GLU A 225 -14.50 -31.44 10.35
N PRO A 226 -14.51 -30.29 9.66
CA PRO A 226 -15.71 -29.80 8.97
C PRO A 226 -16.06 -30.68 7.76
N ASP A 227 -17.36 -30.88 7.51
CA ASP A 227 -17.88 -31.65 6.36
C ASP A 227 -17.84 -30.82 5.07
N PHE A 228 -16.63 -30.61 4.55
CA PHE A 228 -16.41 -29.84 3.33
C PHE A 228 -16.96 -30.54 2.07
N ASP A 229 -16.82 -31.87 1.99
CA ASP A 229 -17.33 -32.65 0.86
C ASP A 229 -18.86 -32.52 0.76
N GLY A 230 -19.57 -32.65 1.88
CA GLY A 230 -21.02 -32.46 1.94
C GLY A 230 -21.46 -31.03 1.63
N PHE A 231 -20.64 -30.03 1.99
CA PHE A 231 -20.87 -28.63 1.62
C PHE A 231 -20.75 -28.44 0.10
N MET A 232 -19.71 -28.97 -0.52
CA MET A 232 -19.49 -28.84 -1.97
C MET A 232 -20.51 -29.62 -2.79
N ASP A 233 -20.98 -30.77 -2.30
CA ASP A 233 -22.06 -31.54 -2.94
C ASP A 233 -23.37 -30.74 -3.04
N LYS A 234 -23.67 -29.92 -2.02
CA LYS A 234 -24.90 -29.10 -1.95
C LYS A 234 -24.75 -27.75 -2.62
N PHE A 235 -23.62 -27.08 -2.43
CA PHE A 235 -23.43 -25.66 -2.75
C PHE A 235 -22.34 -25.39 -3.80
N GLY A 236 -21.64 -26.42 -4.28
CA GLY A 236 -20.53 -26.27 -5.24
C GLY A 236 -20.92 -25.57 -6.56
N GLN A 237 -22.19 -25.66 -6.97
CA GLN A 237 -22.69 -24.97 -8.16
C GLN A 237 -22.68 -23.43 -8.03
N MET A 238 -22.64 -22.89 -6.81
CA MET A 238 -22.57 -21.43 -6.57
C MET A 238 -21.16 -20.85 -6.73
N PHE A 239 -20.11 -21.67 -6.71
CA PHE A 239 -18.71 -21.21 -6.78
C PHE A 239 -18.18 -21.10 -8.22
N GLY A 240 -18.99 -21.43 -9.24
CA GLY A 240 -18.63 -21.26 -10.65
C GLY A 240 -17.43 -22.11 -11.11
N ASP A 241 -16.59 -21.53 -11.98
CA ASP A 241 -15.49 -22.23 -12.67
C ASP A 241 -14.26 -22.51 -11.77
N ASN A 242 -14.16 -21.87 -10.61
CA ASN A 242 -13.02 -22.05 -9.70
C ASN A 242 -13.47 -22.33 -8.25
N PRO A 243 -14.11 -23.50 -8.01
CA PRO A 243 -14.52 -23.89 -6.68
C PRO A 243 -13.32 -24.17 -5.77
N PRO A 244 -13.41 -23.86 -4.46
CA PRO A 244 -12.37 -24.19 -3.51
C PRO A 244 -12.22 -25.72 -3.40
N GLN A 245 -10.99 -26.20 -3.19
CA GLN A 245 -10.68 -27.62 -3.07
C GLN A 245 -10.64 -28.11 -1.62
N SER A 246 -10.62 -27.18 -0.66
CA SER A 246 -10.59 -27.47 0.76
C SER A 246 -11.29 -26.39 1.56
N PHE A 247 -11.65 -26.72 2.81
CA PHE A 247 -12.17 -25.76 3.76
C PHE A 247 -11.17 -24.61 3.99
N GLU A 248 -9.88 -24.91 4.10
CA GLU A 248 -8.83 -23.90 4.22
C GLU A 248 -8.82 -22.93 3.03
N GLU A 249 -8.89 -23.44 1.80
CA GLU A 249 -8.91 -22.60 0.59
C GLU A 249 -10.17 -21.74 0.51
N LEU A 250 -11.34 -22.30 0.88
CA LEU A 250 -12.59 -21.54 0.98
C LEU A 250 -12.45 -20.39 1.97
N MET A 251 -11.87 -20.66 3.15
CA MET A 251 -11.68 -19.65 4.19
C MET A 251 -10.68 -18.57 3.77
N ASP A 252 -9.61 -18.93 3.07
CA ASP A 252 -8.64 -17.98 2.53
C ASP A 252 -9.28 -17.05 1.48
N GLN A 253 -10.10 -17.58 0.57
CA GLN A 253 -10.83 -16.79 -0.42
C GLN A 253 -11.83 -15.82 0.25
N LEU A 254 -12.63 -16.32 1.19
CA LEU A 254 -13.59 -15.51 1.94
C LEU A 254 -12.89 -14.44 2.78
N GLN A 255 -11.75 -14.76 3.38
CA GLN A 255 -10.95 -13.80 4.13
C GLN A 255 -10.46 -12.66 3.24
N GLN A 256 -9.94 -12.96 2.04
CA GLN A 256 -9.48 -11.93 1.11
C GLN A 256 -10.63 -11.02 0.67
N GLN A 257 -11.80 -11.60 0.38
CA GLN A 257 -12.99 -10.85 -0.01
C GLN A 257 -13.52 -9.97 1.13
N LEU A 258 -13.60 -10.49 2.36
CA LEU A 258 -14.00 -9.72 3.55
C LEU A 258 -13.01 -8.60 3.85
N ALA A 259 -11.71 -8.87 3.82
CA ALA A 259 -10.68 -7.88 4.06
C ALA A 259 -10.76 -6.75 3.02
N GLN A 260 -11.02 -7.06 1.75
CA GLN A 260 -11.22 -6.07 0.69
C GLN A 260 -12.46 -5.21 0.95
N SER A 261 -13.61 -5.84 1.25
CA SER A 261 -14.87 -5.13 1.55
C SER A 261 -14.76 -4.24 2.78
N GLN A 262 -14.16 -4.74 3.87
CA GLN A 262 -13.94 -3.95 5.08
C GLN A 262 -12.96 -2.80 4.85
N SER A 263 -11.86 -3.03 4.12
CA SER A 263 -10.89 -1.98 3.81
C SER A 263 -11.53 -0.85 2.97
N MET A 264 -12.43 -1.20 2.05
CA MET A 264 -13.24 -0.24 1.31
C MET A 264 -14.15 0.58 2.24
N LEU A 265 -14.96 -0.08 3.07
CA LEU A 265 -15.85 0.60 4.03
C LEU A 265 -15.08 1.46 5.04
N ASP A 266 -13.91 1.02 5.50
CA ASP A 266 -13.05 1.75 6.45
C ASP A 266 -12.32 2.94 5.80
N SER A 267 -12.22 2.93 4.47
CA SER A 267 -11.64 4.02 3.67
C SER A 267 -12.64 5.11 3.29
N MET A 268 -13.94 4.84 3.50
CA MET A 268 -15.03 5.82 3.36
C MET A 268 -15.23 6.59 4.67
N SER A 269 -15.94 7.71 4.57
CA SER A 269 -16.44 8.47 5.72
C SER A 269 -17.45 7.66 6.54
N PRO A 270 -17.61 7.96 7.85
CA PRO A 270 -18.60 7.31 8.70
C PRO A 270 -20.03 7.41 8.17
N GLU A 271 -20.36 8.49 7.46
CA GLU A 271 -21.65 8.72 6.84
C GLU A 271 -21.87 7.81 5.63
N ALA A 272 -20.94 7.79 4.67
CA ALA A 272 -21.03 6.95 3.48
C ALA A 272 -21.02 5.45 3.84
N ARG A 273 -20.22 5.06 4.83
CA ARG A 273 -20.20 3.70 5.36
C ARG A 273 -21.56 3.27 5.90
N ARG A 274 -22.20 4.09 6.74
CA ARG A 274 -23.52 3.76 7.31
C ARG A 274 -24.56 3.59 6.22
N GLU A 275 -24.52 4.43 5.20
CA GLU A 275 -25.47 4.35 4.11
C GLU A 275 -25.30 3.08 3.27
N MET A 276 -24.07 2.65 3.03
CA MET A 276 -23.80 1.36 2.38
C MET A 276 -24.21 0.17 3.27
N GLU A 277 -23.96 0.26 4.58
CA GLU A 277 -24.39 -0.76 5.56
C GLU A 277 -25.93 -0.87 5.62
N ASP A 278 -26.63 0.26 5.66
CA ASP A 278 -28.09 0.33 5.66
C ASP A 278 -28.66 -0.18 4.33
N ALA A 279 -28.01 0.14 3.21
CA ALA A 279 -28.37 -0.36 1.89
C ALA A 279 -28.31 -1.89 1.81
N LEU A 280 -27.20 -2.46 2.29
CA LEU A 280 -27.02 -3.90 2.34
C LEU A 280 -28.05 -4.56 3.27
N ALA A 281 -28.26 -3.98 4.46
CA ALA A 281 -29.23 -4.48 5.41
C ALA A 281 -30.64 -4.53 4.82
N GLN A 282 -31.10 -3.47 4.14
CA GLN A 282 -32.46 -3.43 3.56
C GLN A 282 -32.66 -4.40 2.39
N SER A 283 -31.59 -4.79 1.71
CA SER A 283 -31.65 -5.76 0.60
C SER A 283 -31.77 -7.22 1.06
N LEU A 284 -31.36 -7.51 2.29
CA LEU A 284 -31.29 -8.88 2.85
C LEU A 284 -32.49 -9.17 3.76
N ASP A 285 -32.96 -10.41 3.77
CA ASP A 285 -34.00 -10.83 4.70
C ASP A 285 -33.47 -10.95 6.16
N PRO A 286 -34.34 -10.81 7.18
CA PRO A 286 -33.92 -10.82 8.58
C PRO A 286 -33.27 -12.13 9.07
N GLU A 287 -33.44 -13.25 8.35
CA GLU A 287 -32.74 -14.49 8.67
C GLU A 287 -31.33 -14.48 8.11
N THR A 288 -31.16 -14.10 6.84
CA THR A 288 -29.83 -13.97 6.22
C THR A 288 -28.95 -12.97 6.94
N GLN A 289 -29.50 -11.84 7.39
CA GLN A 289 -28.78 -10.88 8.24
C GLN A 289 -28.22 -11.52 9.52
N ARG A 290 -29.00 -12.41 10.16
CA ARG A 290 -28.57 -13.10 11.38
C ARG A 290 -27.43 -14.07 11.10
N GLU A 291 -27.54 -14.85 10.03
CA GLU A 291 -26.48 -15.80 9.64
C GLU A 291 -25.18 -15.07 9.26
N MET A 292 -25.26 -13.91 8.59
CA MET A 292 -24.09 -13.07 8.29
C MET A 292 -23.46 -12.44 9.54
N ALA A 293 -24.27 -11.94 10.47
CA ALA A 293 -23.77 -11.40 11.73
C ALA A 293 -23.07 -12.47 12.57
N GLU A 294 -23.61 -13.70 12.57
CA GLU A 294 -22.98 -14.84 13.21
C GLU A 294 -21.64 -15.18 12.51
N PHE A 295 -21.64 -15.28 11.19
CA PHE A 295 -20.43 -15.53 10.40
C PHE A 295 -19.32 -14.53 10.71
N ALA A 296 -19.63 -13.23 10.68
CA ALA A 296 -18.67 -12.18 11.01
C ALA A 296 -18.09 -12.35 12.43
N SER A 297 -18.92 -12.71 13.41
CA SER A 297 -18.47 -12.96 14.78
C SER A 297 -17.56 -14.19 14.91
N LEU A 298 -17.86 -15.27 14.18
CA LEU A 298 -17.06 -16.48 14.17
C LEU A 298 -15.71 -16.25 13.49
N MET A 299 -15.71 -15.50 12.38
CA MET A 299 -14.51 -15.09 11.66
C MET A 299 -13.58 -14.25 12.54
N GLU A 300 -14.11 -13.22 13.21
CA GLU A 300 -13.34 -12.36 14.11
C GLU A 300 -12.76 -13.16 15.30
N GLN A 301 -13.49 -14.17 15.79
CA GLN A 301 -13.02 -15.03 16.86
C GLN A 301 -11.93 -16.02 16.39
N MET A 302 -12.01 -16.53 15.16
CA MET A 302 -11.03 -17.44 14.58
C MET A 302 -9.74 -16.72 14.22
N MET A 303 -9.84 -15.52 13.65
CA MET A 303 -8.70 -14.72 13.22
C MET A 303 -8.93 -13.24 13.57
N PRO A 304 -8.12 -12.67 14.47
CA PRO A 304 -8.14 -11.23 14.72
C PRO A 304 -7.79 -10.51 13.41
N MET A 305 -8.78 -9.84 12.81
CA MET A 305 -8.63 -9.16 11.52
C MET A 305 -7.78 -7.87 11.59
N ASP A 306 -7.14 -7.59 12.73
CA ASP A 306 -6.43 -6.33 12.96
C ASP A 306 -5.19 -6.17 12.06
N ASP A 307 -4.53 -7.25 11.68
CA ASP A 307 -3.38 -7.21 10.77
C ASP A 307 -3.79 -7.21 9.27
N LEU A 308 -5.03 -7.60 8.97
CA LEU A 308 -5.56 -7.72 7.61
C LEU A 308 -6.36 -6.49 7.18
N ARG A 309 -6.98 -5.78 8.14
CA ARG A 309 -7.68 -4.53 7.91
C ARG A 309 -6.67 -3.42 7.65
N ARG A 310 -6.57 -2.99 6.39
CA ARG A 310 -5.74 -1.84 6.01
C ARG A 310 -6.63 -0.63 5.79
N GLN A 311 -6.43 0.38 6.62
CA GLN A 311 -7.08 1.66 6.40
C GLN A 311 -6.30 2.45 5.34
N TYR A 312 -6.97 2.75 4.24
CA TYR A 312 -6.44 3.61 3.18
C TYR A 312 -6.99 5.02 3.35
N PRO A 313 -6.19 5.98 3.84
CA PRO A 313 -6.65 7.36 3.98
C PRO A 313 -6.64 8.03 2.61
N PHE A 314 -7.79 8.04 1.94
CA PHE A 314 -7.99 8.87 0.76
C PHE A 314 -8.06 10.34 1.17
N LEU A 315 -7.33 11.17 0.45
CA LEU A 315 -7.14 12.60 0.74
C LEU A 315 -7.41 13.49 -0.49
N GLY A 316 -7.81 12.88 -1.60
CA GLY A 316 -8.07 13.57 -2.85
C GLY A 316 -9.48 14.14 -2.95
N ASP A 317 -9.73 14.77 -4.08
CA ASP A 317 -11.01 15.40 -4.43
C ASP A 317 -11.60 14.81 -5.73
N ASP A 318 -10.83 14.02 -6.49
CA ASP A 318 -11.30 13.50 -7.77
C ASP A 318 -12.41 12.46 -7.52
N PRO A 319 -13.61 12.67 -8.11
CA PRO A 319 -14.70 11.73 -7.96
C PRO A 319 -14.34 10.42 -8.67
N ILE A 320 -14.69 9.30 -8.04
CA ILE A 320 -14.50 7.97 -8.58
C ILE A 320 -15.81 7.20 -8.55
N THR A 321 -16.01 6.39 -9.58
CA THR A 321 -17.14 5.46 -9.61
C THR A 321 -16.85 4.26 -8.71
N MET A 322 -17.90 3.49 -8.37
CA MET A 322 -17.74 2.22 -7.65
C MET A 322 -16.77 1.25 -8.36
N GLU A 323 -16.77 1.23 -9.69
CA GLU A 323 -15.86 0.39 -10.49
C GLU A 323 -14.40 0.83 -10.30
N GLN A 324 -14.15 2.13 -10.45
CA GLN A 324 -12.83 2.71 -10.26
C GLN A 324 -12.33 2.52 -8.83
N ALA A 325 -13.21 2.64 -7.84
CA ALA A 325 -12.89 2.36 -6.44
C ALA A 325 -12.46 0.89 -6.24
N MET A 326 -13.21 -0.07 -6.79
CA MET A 326 -12.87 -1.50 -6.68
C MET A 326 -11.56 -1.86 -7.39
N GLU A 327 -11.34 -1.34 -8.60
CA GLU A 327 -10.09 -1.52 -9.35
C GLU A 327 -8.90 -0.94 -8.59
N MET A 328 -9.08 0.27 -8.03
CA MET A 328 -8.05 0.94 -7.23
C MET A 328 -7.73 0.17 -5.96
N MET A 329 -8.73 -0.33 -5.24
CA MET A 329 -8.52 -1.16 -4.05
C MET A 329 -7.76 -2.44 -4.38
N ARG A 330 -8.06 -3.08 -5.52
CA ARG A 330 -7.30 -4.23 -6.01
C ARG A 330 -5.83 -3.85 -6.27
N GLY A 331 -5.58 -2.76 -6.99
CA GLY A 331 -4.23 -2.26 -7.24
C GLY A 331 -3.46 -1.91 -5.96
N LEU A 332 -4.12 -1.31 -4.97
CA LEU A 332 -3.53 -1.00 -3.66
C LEU A 332 -3.15 -2.27 -2.88
N GLN A 333 -3.98 -3.31 -2.95
CA GLN A 333 -3.66 -4.61 -2.36
C GLN A 333 -2.45 -5.26 -3.03
N GLU A 334 -2.35 -5.20 -4.36
CA GLU A 334 -1.21 -5.72 -5.10
C GLU A 334 0.09 -4.95 -4.75
N LEU A 335 0.01 -3.61 -4.64
CA LEU A 335 1.13 -2.79 -4.15
C LEU A 335 1.57 -3.21 -2.74
N ASP A 336 0.61 -3.52 -1.86
CA ASP A 336 0.89 -3.92 -0.49
C ASP A 336 1.51 -5.32 -0.39
N GLN A 337 1.06 -6.27 -1.22
CA GLN A 337 1.69 -7.59 -1.35
C GLN A 337 3.13 -7.44 -1.83
N LEU A 338 3.35 -6.62 -2.86
CA LEU A 338 4.68 -6.34 -3.38
C LEU A 338 5.57 -5.62 -2.36
N GLU A 339 5.02 -4.69 -1.56
CA GLU A 339 5.75 -4.05 -0.46
C GLU A 339 6.24 -5.09 0.56
N GLN A 340 5.39 -6.07 0.90
CA GLN A 340 5.77 -7.16 1.81
C GLN A 340 6.89 -8.03 1.23
N SER A 341 6.78 -8.46 -0.03
CA SER A 341 7.83 -9.24 -0.70
C SER A 341 9.15 -8.46 -0.79
N LEU A 342 9.11 -7.18 -1.14
CA LEU A 342 10.31 -6.32 -1.17
C LEU A 342 10.93 -6.16 0.23
N GLN A 343 10.11 -5.97 1.26
CA GLN A 343 10.58 -5.85 2.64
C GLN A 343 11.24 -7.14 3.13
N GLU A 344 10.64 -8.29 2.82
CA GLU A 344 11.19 -9.60 3.12
C GLU A 344 12.54 -9.78 2.41
N ALA A 345 12.63 -9.41 1.13
CA ALA A 345 13.86 -9.48 0.36
C ALA A 345 14.97 -8.58 0.93
N MET A 346 14.64 -7.36 1.35
CA MET A 346 15.59 -6.47 2.03
C MET A 346 16.05 -7.02 3.39
N ARG A 347 15.21 -7.83 4.07
CA ARG A 347 15.53 -8.42 5.37
C ARG A 347 16.37 -9.68 5.23
N THR A 348 16.02 -10.57 4.33
CA THR A 348 16.63 -11.90 4.18
C THR A 348 17.79 -11.91 3.19
N GLY A 349 17.77 -10.98 2.22
CA GLY A 349 18.61 -10.99 1.02
C GLY A 349 18.11 -11.96 -0.05
N ASN A 350 16.92 -12.54 0.11
CA ASN A 350 16.33 -13.44 -0.88
C ASN A 350 15.24 -12.75 -1.70
N MET A 351 15.32 -12.83 -3.02
CA MET A 351 14.39 -12.16 -3.93
C MET A 351 13.38 -13.13 -4.59
N ASP A 352 13.45 -14.42 -4.26
CA ASP A 352 12.63 -15.47 -4.90
C ASP A 352 11.11 -15.27 -4.72
N ASP A 353 10.69 -14.59 -3.64
CA ASP A 353 9.28 -14.31 -3.34
C ASP A 353 8.74 -13.05 -4.05
N ILE A 354 9.58 -12.33 -4.80
CA ILE A 354 9.16 -11.16 -5.57
C ILE A 354 8.72 -11.63 -6.95
N ASP A 355 7.44 -11.42 -7.26
CA ASP A 355 6.91 -11.63 -8.61
C ASP A 355 7.40 -10.50 -9.54
N PRO A 356 8.25 -10.81 -10.52
CA PRO A 356 8.87 -9.79 -11.32
C PRO A 356 7.94 -9.28 -12.43
N ASP A 357 6.86 -10.00 -12.76
CA ASP A 357 5.86 -9.53 -13.72
C ASP A 357 4.97 -8.46 -13.06
N LYS A 358 4.51 -8.72 -11.82
CA LYS A 358 3.82 -7.71 -11.00
C LYS A 358 4.66 -6.46 -10.74
N LEU A 359 5.96 -6.63 -10.55
CA LEU A 359 6.89 -5.50 -10.40
C LEU A 359 6.88 -4.61 -11.65
N SER A 360 6.82 -5.22 -12.85
CA SER A 360 6.75 -4.50 -14.12
C SER A 360 5.40 -3.81 -14.32
N ASP A 361 4.31 -4.51 -14.01
CA ASP A 361 2.95 -3.98 -14.18
C ASP A 361 2.67 -2.80 -13.24
N LEU A 362 3.16 -2.90 -12.00
CA LEU A 362 2.92 -1.86 -10.99
C LEU A 362 3.94 -0.72 -11.08
N LEU A 363 5.25 -0.99 -11.16
CA LEU A 363 6.31 0.03 -11.09
C LEU A 363 6.96 0.36 -12.45
N GLY A 364 6.58 -0.34 -13.52
CA GLY A 364 7.09 -0.16 -14.87
C GLY A 364 8.31 -1.00 -15.23
N ASP A 365 8.65 -1.03 -16.51
CA ASP A 365 9.76 -1.85 -17.06
C ASP A 365 11.15 -1.50 -16.49
N ASP A 366 11.32 -0.28 -15.97
CA ASP A 366 12.55 0.12 -15.27
C ASP A 366 12.75 -0.69 -13.99
N ALA A 367 11.67 -0.93 -13.23
CA ALA A 367 11.72 -1.72 -12.01
C ALA A 367 12.10 -3.17 -12.31
N ARG A 368 11.51 -3.76 -13.36
CA ARG A 368 11.85 -5.12 -13.81
C ARG A 368 13.33 -5.23 -14.18
N ARG A 369 13.87 -4.25 -14.91
CA ARG A 369 15.30 -4.22 -15.25
C ARG A 369 16.21 -4.14 -14.03
N ILE A 370 15.83 -3.38 -13.00
CA ILE A 370 16.57 -3.31 -11.74
C ILE A 370 16.57 -4.68 -11.06
N TYR A 371 15.41 -5.33 -10.97
CA TYR A 371 15.28 -6.67 -10.40
C TYR A 371 16.17 -7.69 -11.13
N ASP A 372 16.06 -7.76 -12.46
CA ASP A 372 16.79 -8.73 -13.28
C ASP A 372 18.31 -8.54 -13.14
N GLU A 373 18.78 -7.29 -13.06
CA GLU A 373 20.20 -7.01 -12.92
C GLU A 373 20.70 -7.33 -11.49
N LEU A 374 19.90 -7.10 -10.44
CA LEU A 374 20.22 -7.54 -9.07
C LEU A 374 20.33 -9.07 -8.98
N GLU A 375 19.39 -9.79 -9.61
CA GLU A 375 19.41 -11.26 -9.67
C GLU A 375 20.64 -11.77 -10.44
N ARG A 376 20.97 -11.12 -11.56
CA ARG A 376 22.14 -11.42 -12.38
C ARG A 376 23.45 -11.26 -11.59
N LEU A 377 23.58 -10.24 -10.76
CA LEU A 377 24.78 -10.02 -9.94
C LEU A 377 25.00 -11.17 -8.95
N LYS A 378 23.95 -11.66 -8.30
CA LYS A 378 24.00 -12.86 -7.45
C LYS A 378 24.45 -14.08 -8.26
N LYS A 379 23.77 -14.38 -9.36
CA LYS A 379 24.09 -15.51 -10.25
C LYS A 379 25.54 -15.45 -10.75
N MET A 380 26.03 -14.27 -11.10
CA MET A 380 27.40 -14.06 -11.57
C MET A 380 28.46 -14.48 -10.55
N LEU A 381 28.24 -14.20 -9.26
CA LEU A 381 29.16 -14.62 -8.19
C LEU A 381 29.12 -16.13 -7.94
N GLU A 382 27.95 -16.75 -8.09
CA GLU A 382 27.77 -18.20 -7.97
C GLU A 382 28.45 -18.93 -9.15
N GLU A 383 28.17 -18.52 -10.39
CA GLU A 383 28.70 -19.15 -11.62
C GLU A 383 30.22 -18.99 -11.75
N SER A 384 30.76 -17.85 -11.33
CA SER A 384 32.21 -17.63 -11.29
C SER A 384 32.91 -18.42 -10.18
N GLY A 385 32.14 -19.05 -9.28
CA GLY A 385 32.63 -19.84 -8.18
C GLY A 385 33.30 -19.00 -7.11
N TYR A 386 32.91 -17.75 -6.91
CA TYR A 386 33.38 -16.91 -5.81
C TYR A 386 32.60 -17.16 -4.52
N ILE A 387 31.32 -17.51 -4.63
CA ILE A 387 30.44 -17.89 -3.51
C ILE A 387 29.88 -19.30 -3.71
N THR A 388 29.46 -19.94 -2.62
CA THR A 388 28.79 -21.25 -2.68
C THR A 388 27.31 -21.11 -3.04
N ASN A 389 26.81 -22.01 -3.90
CA ASN A 389 25.38 -22.14 -4.18
C ASN A 389 24.71 -22.97 -3.07
N ASN A 390 24.59 -22.37 -1.89
CA ASN A 390 23.83 -22.89 -0.75
C ASN A 390 23.20 -21.71 0.00
N GLU A 391 22.26 -21.98 0.91
CA GLU A 391 21.59 -20.93 1.70
C GLU A 391 22.54 -20.07 2.55
N LYS A 392 23.75 -20.58 2.83
CA LYS A 392 24.76 -19.87 3.63
C LYS A 392 25.60 -18.88 2.81
N MET A 393 25.70 -19.06 1.49
CA MET A 393 26.47 -18.21 0.57
C MET A 393 27.89 -17.90 1.07
N ASP A 394 28.64 -18.93 1.46
CA ASP A 394 30.01 -18.79 1.96
C ASP A 394 31.00 -18.45 0.84
N LEU A 395 32.09 -17.74 1.16
CA LEU A 395 33.19 -17.54 0.21
C LEU A 395 33.85 -18.87 -0.13
N THR A 396 34.07 -19.12 -1.41
CA THR A 396 34.92 -20.22 -1.85
C THR A 396 36.40 -19.90 -1.62
N ALA A 397 37.27 -20.90 -1.75
CA ALA A 397 38.71 -20.67 -1.76
C ALA A 397 39.17 -19.67 -2.84
N ARG A 398 38.43 -19.57 -3.95
CA ARG A 398 38.67 -18.59 -5.01
C ARG A 398 38.26 -17.18 -4.55
N GLY A 399 37.09 -17.04 -3.91
CA GLY A 399 36.62 -15.78 -3.32
C GLY A 399 37.58 -15.22 -2.28
N ILE A 400 38.04 -16.07 -1.35
CA ILE A 400 39.02 -15.68 -0.32
C ILE A 400 40.33 -15.19 -0.96
N ARG A 401 40.84 -15.90 -1.97
CA ARG A 401 42.07 -15.49 -2.68
C ARG A 401 41.91 -14.17 -3.41
N ARG A 402 40.72 -13.86 -3.91
CA ARG A 402 40.43 -12.61 -4.63
C ARG A 402 40.49 -11.40 -3.69
N ILE A 403 39.85 -11.48 -2.52
CA ILE A 403 39.80 -10.38 -1.55
C ILE A 403 41.06 -10.25 -0.69
N GLY A 404 41.84 -11.34 -0.56
CA GLY A 404 43.02 -11.43 0.30
C GLY A 404 44.05 -10.31 0.13
N PRO A 405 44.49 -9.94 -1.10
CA PRO A 405 45.44 -8.85 -1.31
C PRO A 405 44.94 -7.49 -0.78
N LYS A 406 43.64 -7.21 -0.91
CA LYS A 406 43.02 -5.97 -0.42
C LYS A 406 42.93 -5.97 1.11
N ALA A 407 42.49 -7.09 1.69
CA ALA A 407 42.47 -7.32 3.14
C ALA A 407 43.84 -7.11 3.79
N LEU A 408 44.88 -7.73 3.21
CA LEU A 408 46.26 -7.58 3.70
C LEU A 408 46.71 -6.12 3.59
N LYS A 409 46.45 -5.46 2.45
CA LYS A 409 46.80 -4.05 2.27
C LYS A 409 46.13 -3.16 3.31
N GLU A 410 44.86 -3.38 3.62
CA GLU A 410 44.12 -2.61 4.61
C GLU A 410 44.66 -2.82 6.03
N VAL A 411 44.88 -4.07 6.43
CA VAL A 411 45.49 -4.42 7.72
C VAL A 411 46.90 -3.81 7.84
N PHE A 412 47.74 -3.90 6.80
CA PHE A 412 49.09 -3.31 6.80
C PHE A 412 49.07 -1.78 6.75
N THR A 413 48.04 -1.16 6.16
CA THR A 413 47.89 0.30 6.17
C THR A 413 47.50 0.79 7.58
N HIS A 414 46.67 0.04 8.30
CA HIS A 414 46.35 0.31 9.71
C HIS A 414 47.53 -0.01 10.65
N LEU A 415 48.27 -1.10 10.42
CA LEU A 415 49.48 -1.46 11.18
C LEU A 415 50.63 -0.47 10.96
N ARG A 416 50.79 0.09 9.76
CA ARG A 416 51.85 1.08 9.47
C ARG A 416 51.67 2.41 10.21
N LYS A 417 50.49 2.69 10.77
CA LYS A 417 50.30 3.83 11.67
C LYS A 417 50.85 3.56 13.08
N ASP A 418 51.08 2.30 13.45
CA ASP A 418 51.45 1.92 14.81
C ASP A 418 52.77 1.12 14.84
N ARG A 419 53.87 1.88 14.64
CA ARG A 419 55.31 1.58 14.89
C ARG A 419 56.17 1.22 13.68
N MET A 420 56.99 2.19 13.25
CA MET A 420 58.41 2.26 13.61
C MET A 420 59.04 3.56 13.09
N GLY A 421 59.40 4.48 13.99
CA GLY A 421 60.15 5.70 13.67
C GLY A 421 59.68 6.92 14.47
N ASN A 422 60.61 7.61 15.14
CA ASN A 422 60.40 8.91 15.79
C ASN A 422 59.63 9.87 14.86
N HIS A 423 58.43 10.25 15.25
CA HIS A 423 57.80 11.47 14.76
C HIS A 423 57.42 12.32 15.97
N GLU A 424 58.09 13.47 16.11
CA GLU A 424 57.56 14.58 16.88
C GLU A 424 56.17 14.92 16.33
N MET A 425 55.16 14.86 17.20
CA MET A 425 53.85 15.38 16.88
C MET A 425 53.88 16.90 17.04
N ASP A 426 54.07 17.60 15.94
CA ASP A 426 54.03 19.06 15.88
C ASP A 426 52.57 19.53 15.67
N ALA A 427 51.72 19.28 16.67
CA ALA A 427 50.44 19.95 16.88
C ALA A 427 49.75 19.39 18.15
N ARG A 428 50.06 19.95 19.32
CA ARG A 428 49.18 19.83 20.48
C ARG A 428 48.03 20.82 20.31
N GLY A 429 46.81 20.30 20.17
CA GLY A 429 45.59 21.09 20.33
C GLY A 429 45.56 21.70 21.72
N ALA A 430 45.26 22.99 21.80
CA ALA A 430 45.37 23.81 23.01
C ALA A 430 44.42 23.45 24.17
N ASN A 431 43.63 22.37 24.08
CA ASN A 431 42.58 22.02 25.04
C ASN A 431 42.45 20.49 25.18
N GLY A 432 43.34 19.88 25.97
CA GLY A 432 43.23 18.49 26.41
C GLY A 432 43.60 18.37 27.89
N ASP A 433 43.10 17.33 28.56
CA ASP A 433 43.30 17.08 29.99
C ASP A 433 44.78 17.06 30.40
N LEU A 434 45.05 17.60 31.59
CA LEU A 434 46.39 17.72 32.16
C LEU A 434 47.00 16.33 32.40
N LEU A 435 47.96 15.95 31.57
CA LEU A 435 48.65 14.64 31.62
C LEU A 435 49.65 14.50 32.80
N GLY A 436 49.68 15.45 33.75
CA GLY A 436 50.53 15.39 34.94
C GLY A 436 52.05 15.48 34.68
N GLU A 437 52.46 15.57 33.42
CA GLU A 437 53.86 15.74 33.02
C GLU A 437 54.26 17.23 33.07
N THR A 438 55.37 17.53 33.75
CA THR A 438 55.92 18.89 33.83
C THR A 438 57.16 19.02 32.96
N LYS A 439 57.24 20.09 32.14
CA LYS A 439 58.46 20.49 31.42
C LYS A 439 58.90 21.92 31.82
N PRO A 440 60.17 22.31 31.60
CA PRO A 440 60.58 23.71 31.70
C PRO A 440 59.77 24.60 30.76
N TYR A 441 59.39 25.79 31.24
CA TYR A 441 58.61 26.76 30.45
C TYR A 441 59.44 27.36 29.32
N GLU A 442 58.90 27.35 28.11
CA GLU A 442 59.45 28.01 26.93
C GLU A 442 58.50 29.10 26.43
N PHE A 443 59.04 30.16 25.84
CA PHE A 443 58.25 31.29 25.35
C PHE A 443 57.32 30.83 24.22
N GLY A 444 56.00 30.88 24.46
CA GLY A 444 54.97 30.36 23.57
C GLY A 444 54.14 29.23 24.18
N ASP A 445 54.58 28.64 25.30
CA ASP A 445 53.78 27.67 26.04
C ASP A 445 52.54 28.32 26.68
N PRO A 446 51.40 27.60 26.76
CA PRO A 446 50.25 28.04 27.55
C PRO A 446 50.67 28.30 29.01
N PHE A 447 50.13 29.36 29.63
CA PHE A 447 50.44 29.75 31.00
C PHE A 447 49.78 28.82 32.04
N GLN A 448 50.15 27.54 32.00
CA GLN A 448 49.69 26.48 32.90
C GLN A 448 50.90 25.97 33.70
N ILE A 449 51.25 26.74 34.74
CA ILE A 449 52.43 26.49 35.56
C ILE A 449 52.04 25.66 36.78
N ASP A 450 52.79 24.58 37.06
CA ASP A 450 52.74 23.91 38.36
C ASP A 450 53.38 24.80 39.42
N LEU A 451 52.56 25.65 40.05
CA LEU A 451 52.96 26.59 41.08
C LEU A 451 53.73 25.91 42.21
N GLN A 452 53.36 24.69 42.59
CA GLN A 452 53.99 23.99 43.71
C GLN A 452 55.42 23.56 43.35
N ALA A 453 55.62 22.92 42.20
CA ALA A 453 56.93 22.52 41.72
C ALA A 453 57.82 23.73 41.41
N THR A 454 57.25 24.78 40.81
CA THR A 454 57.99 26.01 40.46
C THR A 454 58.47 26.75 41.70
N VAL A 455 57.62 26.94 42.72
CA VAL A 455 58.01 27.60 43.97
C VAL A 455 59.04 26.76 44.72
N LYS A 456 58.85 25.43 44.81
CA LYS A 456 59.83 24.53 45.43
C LYS A 456 61.21 24.62 44.76
N ASN A 457 61.25 24.60 43.44
CA ASN A 457 62.50 24.70 42.67
C ASN A 457 63.13 26.11 42.75
N ALA A 458 62.32 27.16 42.94
CA ALA A 458 62.82 28.51 43.19
C ALA A 458 63.46 28.63 44.58
N VAL A 459 62.83 28.06 45.61
CA VAL A 459 63.38 28.01 46.98
C VAL A 459 64.66 27.17 47.05
N LEU A 460 64.68 26.02 46.37
CA LEU A 460 65.88 25.16 46.30
C LEU A 460 67.05 25.84 45.58
N ARG A 461 66.79 26.63 44.53
CA ARG A 461 67.85 27.38 43.82
C ARG A 461 68.29 28.66 44.53
N GLY A 462 67.40 29.32 45.27
CA GLY A 462 67.67 30.61 45.91
C GLY A 462 68.19 30.53 47.35
N GLY A 463 68.12 29.37 48.01
CA GLY A 463 68.32 29.28 49.47
C GLY A 463 67.22 30.05 50.24
N PRO A 464 67.23 30.05 51.59
CA PRO A 464 66.18 30.67 52.40
C PRO A 464 66.30 32.21 52.36
N GLN A 465 65.81 32.81 51.28
CA GLN A 465 65.70 34.25 51.11
C GLN A 465 64.27 34.57 50.65
N VAL A 466 63.70 35.63 51.21
CA VAL A 466 62.30 35.99 50.98
C VAL A 466 62.11 36.41 49.51
N PRO A 467 61.19 35.80 48.74
CA PRO A 467 61.17 35.90 47.28
C PRO A 467 60.58 37.22 46.72
N PHE A 468 60.46 38.28 47.52
CA PHE A 468 60.00 39.59 47.06
C PHE A 468 60.78 40.72 47.73
N ARG A 469 61.32 41.66 46.92
CA ARG A 469 61.83 42.96 47.41
C ARG A 469 60.68 43.95 47.46
N THR A 470 60.24 44.33 48.66
CA THR A 470 59.37 45.51 48.84
C THR A 470 60.24 46.75 49.01
N GLU A 471 60.21 47.67 48.06
CA GLU A 471 60.72 49.03 48.27
C GLU A 471 59.73 49.82 49.12
N ARG A 472 60.18 50.33 50.27
CA ARG A 472 59.45 51.35 51.04
C ARG A 472 59.60 52.68 50.32
N ARG A 473 58.51 53.19 49.74
CA ARG A 473 58.41 54.61 49.37
C ARG A 473 57.89 55.38 50.59
N GLY A 474 58.81 56.01 51.32
CA GLY A 474 58.48 57.01 52.35
C GLY A 474 58.06 58.34 51.71
N LEU A 475 57.24 59.07 52.46
CA LEU A 475 56.63 60.39 52.24
C LEU A 475 57.44 61.38 51.39
#